data_AF-A0A737MNX0-F1
#
_entry.id   AF-A0A737MNX0-F1
#
_cell.length_a   1.000
_cell.length_b   1.000
_cell.length_c   1.000
_cell.angle_alpha   90.00
_cell.angle_beta   90.00
_cell.angle_gamma   90.00
#
_symmetry.space_group_name_H-M   'P 1'
#
loop_
_entity.id
_entity.type
_entity.pdbx_description
1 polymer ?
#
loop_
_entity_poly.entity_id
_entity_poly.type
_entity_poly.pdbx_seq_one_letter_code
_entity_poly.pdbx_strand_id
1 'polypeptide(L)'
;ISREIEDLYAFSVSTATISTVTDKVIPELKQWQQRPLEKVYPFVWLDAIHYKIREDGRYQSKAVYTVLALNLEGKKEVLGLYLSESEGANFWLSVLSDLQNRGMED
;
A
#
# COMPACT_ATOMS: atom_id res chain seq x y z
N ILE A 1 -19.42 -8.40 2.56
CA ILE A 1 -18.81 -9.56 1.85
C ILE A 1 -19.53 -10.86 2.23
N SER A 2 -19.38 -11.40 3.44
CA SER A 2 -20.05 -12.67 3.83
C SER A 2 -21.58 -12.64 3.63
N ARG A 3 -22.25 -11.59 4.15
CA ARG A 3 -23.69 -11.36 3.94
C ARG A 3 -24.09 -11.29 2.45
N GLU A 4 -23.35 -10.53 1.65
CA GLU A 4 -23.62 -10.39 0.21
C GLU A 4 -23.48 -11.72 -0.54
N ILE A 5 -22.54 -12.58 -0.13
CA ILE A 5 -22.35 -13.91 -0.75
C ILE A 5 -23.53 -14.84 -0.41
N GLU A 6 -24.00 -14.79 0.84
CA GLU A 6 -25.17 -15.55 1.26
C GLU A 6 -26.44 -15.11 0.50
N ASP A 7 -26.64 -13.79 0.36
CA ASP A 7 -27.79 -13.22 -0.34
C ASP A 7 -27.79 -13.51 -1.86
N LEU A 8 -26.63 -13.50 -2.52
CA LEU A 8 -26.53 -13.68 -3.98
C LEU A 8 -26.30 -15.13 -4.41
N TYR A 9 -25.62 -15.94 -3.60
CA TYR A 9 -25.16 -17.28 -3.99
C TYR A 9 -25.68 -18.40 -3.07
N ALA A 10 -26.46 -18.08 -2.04
CA ALA A 10 -27.12 -19.04 -1.15
C ALA A 10 -26.17 -20.03 -0.42
N PHE A 11 -24.90 -19.67 -0.27
CA PHE A 11 -23.96 -20.39 0.59
C PHE A 11 -23.25 -19.43 1.55
N SER A 12 -22.99 -19.89 2.77
CA SER A 12 -22.32 -19.10 3.78
C SER A 12 -20.80 -19.27 3.70
N VAL A 13 -20.09 -18.16 3.81
CA VAL A 13 -18.63 -18.14 3.87
C VAL A 13 -18.20 -17.50 5.18
N SER A 14 -17.36 -18.20 5.94
CA SER A 14 -16.85 -17.67 7.20
C SER A 14 -15.90 -16.49 6.96
N THR A 15 -15.79 -15.59 7.93
CA THR A 15 -14.81 -14.49 7.89
C THR A 15 -13.39 -15.02 7.76
N ALA A 16 -13.08 -16.16 8.41
CA ALA A 16 -11.78 -16.82 8.30
C ALA A 16 -11.48 -17.25 6.85
N THR A 17 -12.46 -17.80 6.14
CA THR A 17 -12.31 -18.18 4.73
C THR A 17 -12.07 -16.95 3.84
N ILE A 18 -12.76 -15.83 4.09
CA ILE A 18 -12.53 -14.57 3.36
C ILE A 18 -11.11 -14.06 3.60
N SER A 19 -10.64 -14.08 4.85
CA SER A 19 -9.26 -13.73 5.19
C SER A 19 -8.27 -14.63 4.45
N THR A 20 -8.43 -15.95 4.50
CA THR A 20 -7.55 -16.89 3.79
C THR A 20 -7.52 -16.66 2.28
N VAL A 21 -8.66 -16.30 1.67
CA VAL A 21 -8.71 -15.94 0.25
C VAL A 21 -7.95 -14.65 -0.01
N THR A 22 -8.12 -13.63 0.84
CA THR A 22 -7.40 -12.35 0.74
C THR A 22 -5.90 -12.54 0.94
N ASP A 23 -5.48 -13.42 1.84
CA ASP A 23 -4.06 -13.70 2.09
C ASP A 23 -3.34 -14.23 0.84
N LYS A 24 -4.07 -14.81 -0.12
CA LYS A 24 -3.50 -15.29 -1.39
C LYS A 24 -2.96 -14.15 -2.27
N VAL A 25 -3.40 -12.91 -2.08
CA VAL A 25 -2.89 -11.76 -2.86
C VAL A 25 -1.64 -11.13 -2.22
N ILE A 26 -1.23 -11.53 -1.02
CA ILE A 26 -0.04 -11.00 -0.34
C ILE A 26 1.23 -11.13 -1.20
N PRO A 27 1.51 -12.26 -1.87
CA PRO A 27 2.68 -12.38 -2.74
C PRO A 27 2.64 -11.41 -3.93
N GLU A 28 1.47 -11.22 -4.54
CA GLU A 28 1.27 -10.29 -5.66
C GLU A 28 1.46 -8.84 -5.19
N LEU A 29 0.94 -8.49 -4.01
CA LEU A 29 1.15 -7.18 -3.40
C LEU A 29 2.64 -6.92 -3.17
N LYS A 30 3.40 -7.89 -2.67
CA LYS A 30 4.86 -7.76 -2.48
C LYS A 30 5.60 -7.57 -3.80
N GLN A 31 5.20 -8.30 -4.85
CA GLN A 31 5.76 -8.11 -6.19
C GLN A 31 5.46 -6.72 -6.73
N TRP A 32 4.23 -6.24 -6.55
CA TRP A 32 3.84 -4.89 -6.94
C TRP A 32 4.62 -3.82 -6.17
N GLN A 33 4.82 -4.00 -4.86
CA GLN A 33 5.63 -3.10 -4.03
C GLN A 33 7.09 -3.03 -4.47
N GLN A 34 7.63 -4.11 -5.02
CA GLN A 34 9.02 -4.20 -5.50
C GLN A 34 9.15 -4.04 -7.02
N ARG A 35 8.07 -3.66 -7.71
CA ARG A 35 8.09 -3.51 -9.17
C ARG A 35 9.11 -2.44 -9.58
N PRO A 36 9.85 -2.64 -10.68
CA PRO A 36 10.73 -1.62 -11.22
C PRO A 36 9.90 -0.38 -11.62
N LEU A 37 10.47 0.79 -11.40
CA LEU A 37 9.88 2.08 -11.72
C LEU A 37 10.50 2.66 -12.99
N GLU A 38 9.82 3.63 -13.59
CA GLU A 38 10.40 4.45 -14.65
C GLU A 38 11.51 5.34 -14.09
N LYS A 39 12.44 5.73 -14.95
CA LYS A 39 13.56 6.58 -14.56
C LYS A 39 13.13 7.96 -14.09
N VAL A 40 12.13 8.56 -14.73
CA VAL A 40 11.77 9.97 -14.49
C VAL A 40 10.27 10.10 -14.28
N TYR A 41 9.90 10.76 -13.19
CA TYR A 41 8.52 11.18 -12.91
C TYR A 41 8.48 12.70 -12.75
N PRO A 42 7.84 13.46 -13.66
CA PRO A 42 7.81 14.93 -13.60
C PRO A 42 7.17 15.50 -12.32
N PHE A 43 6.26 14.78 -11.71
CA PHE A 43 5.63 15.17 -10.45
C PHE A 43 5.50 13.97 -9.51
N VAL A 44 5.85 14.17 -8.25
CA VAL A 44 5.68 13.20 -7.18
C VAL A 44 5.02 13.90 -5.99
N TRP A 45 3.97 13.29 -5.47
CA TRP A 45 3.23 13.70 -4.27
C TRP A 45 3.46 12.68 -3.17
N LEU A 46 3.73 13.19 -1.98
CA LEU A 46 3.86 12.43 -0.75
C LEU A 46 2.69 12.82 0.15
N ASP A 47 1.84 11.86 0.50
CA ASP A 47 0.69 12.08 1.38
C ASP A 47 0.67 11.06 2.51
N ALA A 48 0.00 11.39 3.62
CA ALA A 48 -0.08 10.55 4.80
C ALA A 48 -1.52 10.52 5.34
N ILE A 49 -2.09 9.32 5.41
CA ILE A 49 -3.43 9.10 5.98
C ILE A 49 -3.30 8.32 7.29
N HIS A 50 -3.89 8.84 8.35
CA HIS A 50 -3.85 8.22 9.67
C HIS A 50 -5.02 7.24 9.84
N TYR A 51 -4.70 5.99 10.16
CA TYR A 51 -5.67 4.93 10.45
C TYR A 51 -5.52 4.43 11.87
N LYS A 52 -6.65 4.09 12.51
CA LYS A 52 -6.66 3.34 13.77
C LYS A 52 -6.51 1.86 13.47
N ILE A 53 -5.33 1.31 13.75
CA ILE A 53 -5.00 -0.10 13.52
C ILE A 53 -4.97 -0.80 14.88
N ARG A 54 -5.53 -2.01 14.93
CA ARG A 54 -5.46 -2.86 16.13
C ARG A 54 -4.20 -3.73 16.06
N GLU A 55 -3.32 -3.58 17.03
CA GLU A 55 -2.06 -4.31 17.14
C GLU A 55 -1.83 -4.66 18.61
N ASP A 56 -1.43 -5.89 18.90
CA ASP A 56 -1.25 -6.41 20.26
C ASP A 56 -2.43 -6.13 21.22
N GLY A 57 -3.65 -6.17 20.67
CA GLY A 57 -4.88 -5.95 21.42
C GLY A 57 -5.21 -4.47 21.71
N ARG A 58 -4.38 -3.51 21.29
CA ARG A 58 -4.62 -2.07 21.47
C ARG A 58 -4.82 -1.38 20.12
N TYR A 59 -5.62 -0.30 20.11
CA TYR A 59 -5.76 0.55 18.93
C TYR A 59 -4.69 1.63 18.94
N GLN A 60 -3.87 1.65 17.90
CA GLN A 60 -2.83 2.65 17.68
C GLN A 60 -3.14 3.43 16.41
N SER A 61 -2.88 4.73 16.42
CA SER A 61 -2.96 5.56 15.22
C SER A 61 -1.65 5.40 14.46
N LYS A 62 -1.69 4.79 13.27
CA LYS A 62 -0.52 4.68 12.37
C LYS A 62 -0.77 5.48 11.10
N ALA A 63 0.29 6.09 10.57
CA ALA A 63 0.23 6.79 9.30
C ALA A 63 0.59 5.82 8.16
N VAL A 64 -0.27 5.80 7.14
CA VAL A 64 0.01 5.17 5.85
C VAL A 64 0.43 6.26 4.89
N TYR A 65 1.69 6.20 4.47
CA TYR A 65 2.28 7.13 3.52
C TYR A 65 2.11 6.60 2.11
N THR A 66 1.55 7.45 1.25
CA THR A 66 1.29 7.15 -0.15
C THR A 66 2.19 8.01 -1.02
N VAL A 67 2.93 7.35 -1.91
CA VAL A 67 3.71 8.01 -2.96
C VAL A 67 2.93 7.91 -4.27
N LEU A 68 2.41 9.03 -4.73
CA LEU A 68 1.71 9.14 -6.02
C LEU A 68 2.60 9.92 -6.99
N ALA A 69 2.68 9.51 -8.24
CA ALA A 69 3.44 10.22 -9.25
C ALA A 69 2.67 10.35 -10.56
N LEU A 70 3.08 11.32 -11.38
CA LEU A 70 2.65 11.44 -12.78
C LEU A 70 3.78 10.93 -13.65
N ASN A 71 3.53 9.94 -14.51
CA ASN A 71 4.52 9.46 -15.47
C ASN A 71 4.62 10.40 -16.70
N LEU A 72 5.57 10.12 -17.60
CA LEU A 72 5.78 10.93 -18.81
C LEU A 72 4.63 10.86 -19.82
N GLU A 73 3.75 9.85 -19.71
CA GLU A 73 2.52 9.76 -20.50
C GLU A 73 1.36 10.58 -19.90
N GLY A 74 1.57 11.26 -18.76
CA GLY A 74 0.53 12.01 -18.06
C GLY A 74 -0.44 11.12 -17.27
N LYS A 75 -0.07 9.87 -16.97
CA LYS A 75 -0.86 8.96 -16.13
C LYS A 75 -0.42 9.03 -14.68
N LYS A 76 -1.39 9.04 -13.77
CA LYS A 76 -1.13 8.96 -12.33
C LYS A 76 -0.88 7.53 -11.91
N GLU A 77 0.17 7.30 -11.15
CA GLU A 77 0.55 6.00 -10.62
C GLU A 77 0.86 6.07 -9.13
N VAL A 78 0.45 5.04 -8.39
CA VAL A 78 0.95 4.84 -7.02
C VAL A 78 2.29 4.11 -7.12
N LEU A 79 3.35 4.75 -6.63
CA LEU A 79 4.70 4.20 -6.65
C LEU A 79 4.95 3.32 -5.42
N GLY A 80 4.36 3.65 -4.27
CA GLY A 80 4.53 2.90 -3.04
C GLY A 80 3.56 3.29 -1.93
N LEU A 81 3.38 2.35 -1.00
CA LEU A 81 2.63 2.51 0.24
C LEU A 81 3.52 2.06 1.40
N TYR A 82 3.68 2.91 2.40
CA TYR A 82 4.59 2.67 3.52
C TYR A 82 3.86 2.91 4.84
N LEU A 83 4.10 2.04 5.82
CA LEU A 83 3.61 2.22 7.18
C LEU A 83 4.75 2.78 8.03
N SER A 84 4.48 3.84 8.81
CA SER A 84 5.39 4.28 9.87
C SER A 84 4.68 4.40 11.20
N GLU A 85 5.42 4.13 12.27
CA GLU A 85 5.03 4.42 13.65
C GLU A 85 5.42 5.84 14.07
N SER A 86 6.38 6.46 13.39
CA SER A 86 6.80 7.84 13.64
C SER A 86 7.18 8.58 12.36
N GLU A 87 6.77 9.84 12.27
CA GLU A 87 7.14 10.72 11.17
C GLU A 87 8.51 11.35 11.46
N GLY A 88 9.50 11.08 10.63
CA GLY A 88 10.85 11.61 10.81
C GLY A 88 11.64 11.60 9.50
N ALA A 89 12.68 12.44 9.45
CA ALA A 89 13.54 12.57 8.26
C ALA A 89 14.12 11.22 7.79
N ASN A 90 14.46 10.33 8.72
CA ASN A 90 14.99 9.00 8.41
C ASN A 90 13.98 8.11 7.68
N PHE A 91 12.70 8.23 8.01
CA PHE A 91 11.65 7.49 7.33
C PHE A 91 11.51 7.97 5.89
N TRP A 92 11.43 9.28 5.67
CA TRP A 92 11.35 9.84 4.32
C TRP A 92 12.59 9.52 3.48
N LEU A 93 13.78 9.51 4.10
CA LEU A 93 14.99 9.05 3.44
C LEU A 93 14.87 7.58 3.00
N SER A 94 14.32 6.70 3.85
CA SER A 94 14.11 5.29 3.48
C SER A 94 13.11 5.12 2.33
N VAL A 95 12.04 5.93 2.30
CA VAL A 95 11.06 5.93 1.21
C VAL A 95 11.71 6.35 -0.10
N LEU A 96 12.44 7.48 -0.11
CA LEU A 96 13.12 7.96 -1.31
C LEU A 96 14.21 7.00 -1.79
N SER A 97 14.94 6.38 -0.85
CA SER A 97 15.95 5.36 -1.18
C SER A 97 15.33 4.11 -1.81
N ASP A 98 14.16 3.68 -1.35
CA ASP A 98 13.41 2.57 -1.97
C ASP A 98 13.01 2.90 -3.42
N LEU A 99 12.49 4.11 -3.66
CA LEU A 99 12.15 4.55 -5.02
C LEU A 99 13.38 4.56 -5.94
N GLN A 100 14.51 5.06 -5.46
CA GLN A 100 15.77 5.06 -6.21
C GLN A 100 16.26 3.64 -6.52
N ASN A 101 16.25 2.75 -5.53
CA ASN A 101 16.64 1.35 -5.70
C ASN A 101 15.76 0.60 -6.71
N ARG A 102 14.51 1.06 -6.91
CA ARG A 102 13.57 0.51 -7.89
C ARG A 102 13.72 1.12 -9.28
N GLY A 103 14.64 2.06 -9.48
CA GLY A 103 15.01 2.58 -10.79
C GLY A 103 14.67 4.04 -11.05
N MET A 104 14.08 4.75 -10.08
CA MET A 104 13.85 6.19 -10.20
C MET A 104 15.17 6.96 -10.11
N GLU A 105 15.37 7.90 -11.03
CA GLU A 105 16.52 8.80 -11.14
C GLU A 105 16.04 10.26 -10.90
N ASP A 106 16.97 11.15 -10.56
CA ASP A 106 16.73 12.60 -10.39
C ASP A 106 16.46 13.32 -11.72
#